data_AF-A0A7K9EPD0-F1
#
_entry.id   AF-A0A7K9EPD0-F1
#
_cell.length_a   1.000
_cell.length_b   1.000
_cell.length_c   1.000
_cell.angle_alpha   90.00
_cell.angle_beta   90.00
_cell.angle_gamma   90.00
#
_symmetry.space_group_name_H-M   'P 1'
#
loop_
_entity.id
_entity.type
_entity.pdbx_description
1 polymer ?
#
loop_
_entity_poly.entity_id
_entity_poly.type
_entity_poly.pdbx_seq_one_letter_code
_entity_poly.pdbx_strand_id
1 'polypeptide(L)'
;LGEGLGAKETPQQRYQRLQHEVQELIREVEQIQSTVKEAAAEEELTPMALARQVEGLKQQLVSSHLEKLLGPTAAIDFADPDGALAKRLLQQLEVAKCGKAAPGKGPGRDAVSAGDAITFELYWRPEQ
;
A
#
# COMPACT_ATOMS: atom_id res chain seq x y z
N LEU A 1 -24.65 61.55 -4.06
CA LEU A 1 -25.94 61.25 -4.72
C LEU A 1 -25.76 61.49 -6.21
N GLY A 2 -25.60 60.42 -6.98
CA GLY A 2 -25.28 60.50 -8.41
C GLY A 2 -25.98 59.42 -9.21
N GLU A 3 -27.21 59.06 -8.82
CA GLU A 3 -28.10 58.27 -9.67
C GLU A 3 -28.80 59.22 -10.63
N GLY A 4 -28.27 59.30 -11.86
CA GLY A 4 -28.85 60.05 -12.96
C GLY A 4 -29.41 59.09 -14.01
N LEU A 5 -30.63 58.61 -13.79
CA LEU A 5 -31.47 57.79 -14.70
C LEU A 5 -31.90 58.53 -15.99
N GLY A 6 -30.98 59.25 -16.67
CA GLY A 6 -31.35 60.00 -17.89
C GLY A 6 -30.25 60.69 -18.69
N ALA A 7 -28.99 60.70 -18.22
CA ALA A 7 -27.87 61.21 -19.02
C ALA A 7 -27.04 60.05 -19.58
N LYS A 8 -26.76 60.06 -20.89
CA LYS A 8 -25.80 59.10 -21.48
C LYS A 8 -24.49 59.19 -20.69
N GLU A 9 -24.01 58.06 -20.18
CA GLU A 9 -22.75 57.98 -19.45
C GLU A 9 -21.63 58.71 -20.19
N THR A 10 -20.85 59.51 -19.47
CA THR A 10 -19.62 60.05 -20.03
C THR A 10 -18.63 58.91 -20.33
N PRO A 11 -17.74 59.04 -21.33
CA PRO A 11 -16.74 58.01 -21.62
C PRO A 11 -15.91 57.60 -20.39
N GLN A 12 -15.61 58.55 -19.51
CA GLN A 12 -14.84 58.32 -18.29
C GLN A 12 -15.62 57.50 -17.25
N GLN A 13 -16.91 57.80 -17.04
CA GLN A 13 -17.77 56.99 -16.17
C GLN A 13 -17.94 55.57 -16.71
N ARG A 14 -18.12 55.43 -18.03
CA ARG A 14 -18.23 54.11 -18.67
C ARG A 14 -16.97 53.27 -18.45
N TYR A 15 -15.80 53.89 -18.58
CA TYR A 15 -14.52 53.22 -18.33
C TYR A 15 -14.41 52.73 -16.88
N GLN A 16 -14.74 53.57 -15.90
CA GLN A 16 -14.70 53.19 -14.49
C GLN A 16 -15.67 52.05 -14.16
N ARG A 17 -16.92 52.13 -14.66
CA ARG A 17 -17.90 51.05 -14.49
C ARG A 17 -17.39 49.74 -15.10
N LEU A 18 -16.90 49.79 -16.33
CA LEU A 18 -16.40 48.60 -17.02
C LEU A 18 -15.17 48.01 -16.31
N GLN A 19 -14.29 48.84 -15.77
CA GLN A 19 -13.15 48.37 -14.97
C GLN A 19 -13.62 47.61 -13.73
N HIS A 20 -14.62 48.13 -13.01
CA HIS A 20 -15.20 47.44 -11.87
C HIS A 20 -15.87 46.13 -12.27
N GLU A 21 -16.68 46.13 -13.33
CA GLU A 21 -17.35 44.94 -13.86
C GLU A 21 -16.34 43.86 -14.27
N VAL A 22 -15.23 44.24 -14.92
CA VAL A 22 -14.15 43.30 -15.27
C VAL A 22 -13.46 42.75 -14.02
N GLN A 23 -13.22 43.57 -13.00
CA GLN A 23 -12.62 43.10 -11.74
C GLN A 23 -13.57 42.19 -10.95
N GLU A 24 -14.88 42.45 -10.96
CA GLU A 24 -15.86 41.55 -10.38
C GLU A 24 -15.90 40.22 -11.14
N LEU A 25 -15.94 40.26 -12.47
CA LEU A 25 -15.94 39.07 -13.29
C LEU A 25 -14.68 38.21 -13.06
N ILE A 26 -13.50 38.82 -12.91
CA ILE A 26 -12.26 38.10 -12.59
C ILE A 26 -12.40 37.37 -11.24
N ARG A 27 -12.89 38.07 -10.21
CA ARG A 27 -13.09 37.49 -8.87
C ARG A 27 -14.12 36.36 -8.88
N GLU A 28 -15.21 36.52 -9.61
CA GLU A 28 -16.24 35.48 -9.76
C GLU A 28 -15.67 34.24 -10.45
N VAL A 29 -14.88 34.41 -11.51
CA VAL A 29 -14.22 33.28 -12.20
C VAL A 29 -13.23 32.56 -11.28
N GLU A 30 -12.43 33.30 -10.50
CA GLU A 30 -11.52 32.71 -9.51
C GLU A 30 -12.28 31.91 -8.44
N GLN A 31 -13.38 32.46 -7.93
CA GLN A 31 -14.24 31.79 -6.96
C GLN A 31 -14.87 30.51 -7.53
N ILE A 32 -15.36 30.56 -8.77
CA ILE A 32 -15.89 29.39 -9.47
C ILE A 32 -14.80 28.32 -9.63
N GLN A 33 -13.58 28.71 -10.05
CA GLN A 33 -12.48 27.77 -10.17
C GLN A 33 -12.09 27.11 -8.85
N SER A 34 -12.09 27.86 -7.73
CA SER A 34 -11.83 27.30 -6.40
C SER A 34 -12.90 26.28 -6.01
N THR A 35 -14.17 26.64 -6.19
CA THR A 35 -15.32 25.79 -5.85
C THR A 35 -15.30 24.50 -6.68
N VAL A 36 -14.96 24.57 -7.97
CA VAL A 36 -14.83 23.39 -8.83
C VAL A 36 -13.67 22.49 -8.40
N LYS A 37 -12.53 23.05 -7.98
CA LYS A 37 -11.40 22.27 -7.47
C LYS A 37 -11.76 21.54 -6.17
N GLU A 38 -12.48 22.19 -5.27
CA GLU A 38 -12.96 21.59 -4.02
C GLU A 38 -13.99 20.48 -4.30
N ALA A 39 -14.95 20.73 -5.20
CA ALA A 39 -15.94 19.73 -5.60
C ALA A 39 -15.30 18.50 -6.29
N ALA A 40 -14.25 18.71 -7.11
CA ALA A 40 -13.51 17.61 -7.71
C ALA A 40 -12.76 16.77 -6.66
N ALA A 41 -12.19 17.40 -5.62
CA ALA A 41 -11.55 16.69 -4.51
C ALA A 41 -12.56 15.90 -3.66
N GLU A 42 -13.78 16.41 -3.49
CA GLU A 42 -14.88 15.66 -2.86
C GLU A 42 -15.39 14.51 -3.74
N GLU A 43 -15.39 14.66 -5.07
CA GLU A 43 -15.74 13.59 -6.01
C GLU A 43 -14.73 12.43 -5.98
N GLU A 44 -13.45 12.71 -5.74
CA GLU A 44 -12.42 11.67 -5.54
C GLU A 44 -12.68 10.80 -4.30
N LEU A 45 -13.41 11.32 -3.30
CA LEU A 45 -13.88 10.57 -2.14
C LEU A 45 -15.10 9.71 -2.49
N THR A 46 -14.94 8.83 -3.47
CA THR A 46 -15.98 7.88 -3.86
C THR A 46 -16.40 7.01 -2.65
N PRO A 47 -17.70 6.71 -2.47
CA PRO A 47 -18.17 5.85 -1.38
C PRO A 47 -17.48 4.48 -1.34
N MET A 48 -17.06 3.96 -2.50
CA MET A 48 -16.32 2.70 -2.60
C MET A 48 -14.88 2.81 -2.08
N ALA A 49 -14.20 3.93 -2.29
CA ALA A 49 -12.86 4.16 -1.73
C ALA A 49 -12.93 4.23 -0.19
N LEU A 50 -13.94 4.92 0.35
CA LEU A 50 -14.16 4.97 1.79
C LEU A 50 -14.50 3.59 2.37
N ALA A 51 -15.36 2.81 1.71
CA ALA A 51 -15.69 1.45 2.13
C ALA A 51 -14.44 0.54 2.20
N ARG A 52 -13.53 0.65 1.22
CA ARG A 52 -12.24 -0.08 1.22
C ARG A 52 -11.34 0.33 2.38
N GLN A 53 -11.27 1.62 2.70
CA GLN A 53 -10.49 2.09 3.85
C GLN A 53 -11.06 1.53 5.16
N VAL A 54 -12.39 1.56 5.31
CA VAL A 54 -13.08 1.00 6.49
C VAL A 54 -12.84 -0.52 6.61
N GLU A 55 -12.88 -1.25 5.50
CA GLU A 55 -12.57 -2.69 5.48
C GLU A 55 -11.11 -2.97 5.89
N GLY A 56 -10.16 -2.17 5.40
CA GLY A 56 -8.76 -2.26 5.79
C GLY A 56 -8.56 -2.00 7.29
N LEU A 57 -9.19 -0.96 7.84
CA LEU A 57 -9.15 -0.65 9.27
C LEU A 57 -9.78 -1.76 10.12
N LYS A 58 -10.91 -2.33 9.67
CA LYS A 58 -11.52 -3.49 10.33
C LYS A 58 -10.55 -4.66 10.38
N GLN A 59 -9.87 -4.96 9.26
CA GLN A 59 -8.90 -6.05 9.21
C GLN A 59 -7.74 -5.82 10.18
N GLN A 60 -7.21 -4.60 10.26
CA GLN A 60 -6.15 -4.24 11.22
C GLN A 60 -6.60 -4.41 12.67
N LEU A 61 -7.82 -3.96 12.98
CA LEU A 61 -8.38 -4.10 14.32
C LEU A 61 -8.54 -5.58 14.72
N VAL A 62 -9.07 -6.39 13.80
CA VAL A 62 -9.21 -7.84 14.02
C VAL A 62 -7.84 -8.46 14.24
N SER A 63 -6.85 -8.17 13.40
CA SER A 63 -5.48 -8.70 13.54
C SER A 63 -4.86 -8.32 14.90
N SER A 64 -4.99 -7.06 15.33
CA SER A 64 -4.47 -6.61 16.63
C SER A 64 -5.18 -7.28 17.81
N HIS A 65 -6.49 -7.52 17.69
CA HIS A 65 -7.23 -8.27 18.70
C HIS A 65 -6.78 -9.73 18.75
N LEU A 66 -6.55 -10.34 17.58
CA LEU A 66 -6.06 -11.71 17.43
C LEU A 66 -4.66 -11.87 18.06
N GLU A 67 -3.76 -10.91 17.85
CA GLU A 67 -2.45 -10.85 18.48
C GLU A 67 -2.53 -10.78 20.01
N LYS A 68 -3.47 -9.99 20.56
CA LYS A 68 -3.71 -9.93 22.02
C LYS A 68 -4.24 -11.25 22.59
N LEU A 69 -5.08 -11.97 21.85
CA LEU A 69 -5.65 -13.24 22.28
C LEU A 69 -4.64 -14.39 22.22
N LEU A 70 -3.86 -14.46 21.13
CA LEU A 70 -2.88 -15.53 20.93
C LEU A 70 -1.56 -15.25 21.65
N GLY A 71 -1.27 -13.98 21.94
CA GLY A 71 -0.02 -13.54 22.53
C GLY A 71 1.10 -13.36 21.50
N PRO A 72 2.16 -12.61 21.86
CA PRO A 72 3.21 -12.18 20.94
C PRO A 72 4.12 -13.30 20.41
N THR A 73 4.02 -14.51 20.95
CA THR A 73 4.85 -15.67 20.57
C THR A 73 4.09 -16.67 19.70
N ALA A 74 2.81 -16.45 19.43
CA ALA A 74 2.01 -17.35 18.60
C ALA A 74 2.29 -17.12 17.11
N ALA A 75 3.28 -17.84 16.59
CA ALA A 75 3.49 -17.96 15.15
C ALA A 75 2.43 -18.91 14.57
N ILE A 76 1.50 -18.38 13.77
CA ILE A 76 0.51 -19.18 13.04
C ILE A 76 1.07 -19.48 11.64
N ASP A 77 1.49 -20.72 11.42
CA ASP A 77 1.78 -21.22 10.08
C ASP A 77 0.57 -22.00 9.56
N PHE A 78 -0.12 -21.45 8.56
CA PHE A 78 -1.26 -22.12 7.93
C PHE A 78 -0.84 -23.29 7.02
N ALA A 79 0.42 -23.35 6.59
CA ALA A 79 0.93 -24.42 5.75
C ALA A 79 1.36 -25.66 6.57
N ASP A 80 1.79 -25.46 7.82
CA ASP A 80 2.17 -26.54 8.74
C ASP A 80 1.66 -26.26 10.18
N PRO A 81 0.35 -26.42 10.45
CA PRO A 81 -0.24 -26.08 11.74
C PRO A 81 0.32 -26.89 12.92
N ASP A 82 0.74 -28.14 12.68
CA ASP A 82 1.27 -29.05 13.71
C ASP A 82 2.81 -29.06 13.76
N GLY A 83 3.48 -28.31 12.89
CA GLY A 83 4.93 -28.35 12.72
C GLY A 83 5.44 -29.74 12.26
N ALA A 84 4.59 -30.54 11.62
CA ALA A 84 4.87 -31.93 11.27
C ALA A 84 5.87 -32.02 10.11
N LEU A 85 5.82 -31.10 9.15
CA LEU A 85 6.76 -31.04 8.04
C LEU A 85 8.15 -30.67 8.54
N ALA A 86 8.26 -29.69 9.44
CA ALA A 86 9.52 -29.34 10.08
C ALA A 86 10.13 -30.52 10.85
N LYS A 87 9.33 -31.23 11.65
CA LYS A 87 9.76 -32.43 12.39
C LYS A 87 10.23 -33.54 11.45
N ARG A 88 9.48 -33.81 10.38
CA ARG A 88 9.83 -34.83 9.38
C ARG A 88 11.13 -34.49 8.68
N LEU A 89 11.32 -33.24 8.27
CA LEU A 89 12.55 -32.79 7.61
C LEU A 89 13.76 -32.96 8.52
N LEU A 90 13.66 -32.55 9.79
CA LEU A 90 14.73 -32.74 10.78
C LEU A 90 15.07 -34.23 10.97
N GLN A 91 14.06 -35.09 11.07
CA GLN A 91 14.26 -36.54 11.17
C GLN A 91 14.95 -37.12 9.94
N GLN A 92 14.52 -36.73 8.74
CA GLN A 92 15.13 -37.18 7.49
C GLN A 92 16.60 -36.75 7.38
N LEU A 93 16.92 -35.53 7.80
CA LEU A 93 18.31 -35.04 7.83
C LEU A 93 19.18 -35.81 8.84
N GLU A 94 18.67 -36.13 10.04
CA GLU A 94 19.44 -36.92 11.02
C GLU A 94 19.66 -38.36 10.55
N VAL A 95 18.66 -38.99 9.91
CA VAL A 95 18.83 -40.34 9.30
C VAL A 95 19.92 -40.33 8.22
N ALA A 96 19.87 -39.34 7.32
CA ALA A 96 20.84 -39.22 6.24
C ALA A 96 22.25 -38.84 6.74
N LYS A 97 22.35 -38.14 7.87
CA LYS A 97 23.61 -37.85 8.58
C LYS A 97 24.20 -39.08 9.26
N CYS A 98 23.38 -39.92 9.89
CA CYS A 98 23.82 -41.18 10.52
C CYS A 98 24.29 -42.22 9.48
N GLY A 99 23.76 -42.20 8.26
CA GLY A 99 24.21 -43.07 7.16
C GLY A 99 25.56 -42.72 6.53
N LYS A 100 26.10 -41.51 6.77
CA LYS A 100 27.34 -40.97 6.15
C LYS A 100 28.53 -40.84 7.11
N ALA A 101 28.67 -41.76 8.07
CA ALA A 101 29.88 -41.83 8.90
C ALA A 101 31.07 -42.48 8.16
N ALA A 102 31.61 -41.81 7.14
CA ALA A 102 32.96 -42.04 6.62
C ALA A 102 33.49 -40.75 5.95
N PRO A 103 34.67 -40.23 6.34
CA PRO A 103 35.16 -38.95 5.82
C PRO A 103 35.95 -39.14 4.52
N GLY A 104 35.72 -38.29 3.52
CA GLY A 104 36.43 -38.38 2.25
C GLY A 104 36.32 -37.14 1.37
N LYS A 105 37.24 -36.19 1.61
CA LYS A 105 37.85 -35.18 0.72
C LYS A 105 37.44 -35.23 -0.79
N GLY A 106 36.99 -34.09 -1.34
CA GLY A 106 36.61 -33.90 -2.76
C GLY A 106 37.79 -33.94 -3.75
N PRO A 107 37.71 -33.41 -5.01
CA PRO A 107 36.57 -32.83 -5.76
C PRO A 107 36.28 -33.59 -7.08
N GLY A 108 35.12 -33.36 -7.72
CA GLY A 108 34.88 -33.90 -9.07
C GLY A 108 33.41 -33.90 -9.47
N ARG A 109 33.11 -33.09 -10.48
CA ARG A 109 31.82 -33.01 -11.17
C ARG A 109 31.57 -34.33 -11.89
N ASP A 110 30.56 -35.09 -11.46
CA ASP A 110 29.85 -36.06 -12.30
C ASP A 110 28.49 -36.40 -11.68
N ALA A 111 27.51 -36.59 -12.55
CA ALA A 111 26.14 -36.92 -12.20
C ALA A 111 26.09 -38.25 -11.44
N VAL A 112 25.82 -38.20 -10.14
CA VAL A 112 25.65 -39.38 -9.29
C VAL A 112 24.16 -39.59 -9.01
N SER A 113 23.67 -40.71 -9.54
CA SER A 113 22.59 -41.57 -9.06
C SER A 113 21.54 -40.96 -8.11
N ALA A 114 20.29 -40.96 -8.57
CA ALA A 114 19.07 -40.53 -7.89
C ALA A 114 18.66 -41.39 -6.66
N GLY A 115 19.55 -41.52 -5.69
CA GLY A 115 19.26 -42.17 -4.41
C GLY A 115 20.09 -41.53 -3.29
N ASP A 116 19.44 -40.64 -2.54
CA ASP A 116 19.91 -40.08 -1.27
C ASP A 116 21.06 -39.05 -1.31
N ALA A 117 20.93 -38.04 -2.17
CA ALA A 117 21.74 -36.81 -2.13
C ALA A 117 20.98 -35.68 -1.41
N ILE A 118 21.63 -35.03 -0.43
CA ILE A 118 21.11 -33.85 0.26
C ILE A 118 21.72 -32.61 -0.40
N THR A 119 20.87 -31.77 -0.99
CA THR A 119 21.27 -30.50 -1.59
C THR A 119 20.59 -29.36 -0.84
N PHE A 120 21.36 -28.38 -0.38
CA PHE A 120 20.85 -27.15 0.23
C PHE A 120 21.10 -25.98 -0.72
N GLU A 121 20.04 -25.32 -1.16
CA GLU A 121 20.11 -24.17 -2.06
C GLU A 121 19.58 -22.93 -1.34
N LEU A 122 20.46 -21.98 -1.06
CA LEU A 122 20.12 -20.70 -0.42
C LEU A 122 20.26 -19.58 -1.46
N TYR A 123 19.13 -19.09 -1.96
CA TYR A 123 19.09 -18.04 -2.99
C TYR A 123 19.18 -16.62 -2.43
N TRP A 124 18.82 -16.43 -1.16
CA TRP A 124 18.81 -15.13 -0.51
C TRP A 124 19.37 -15.22 0.91
N ARG A 125 20.32 -14.34 1.24
CA ARG A 125 20.85 -14.18 2.59
C ARG A 125 20.29 -12.87 3.17
N PRO A 126 19.59 -12.91 4.32
CA PRO A 126 19.17 -11.69 5.01
C PRO A 126 20.39 -10.89 5.47
N GLU A 127 20.38 -9.57 5.27
CA GLU A 127 21.33 -8.65 5.92
C GLU A 127 20.92 -8.51 7.40
N GLN A 128 21.90 -8.60 8.31
CA GLN A 128 21.68 -8.48 9.76
C GLN A 128 21.88 -7.05 10.25
#